data_AF-A0A6J8F6K0-F1
#
_entry.id   AF-A0A6J8F6K0-F1
#
_cell.length_a   1.000
_cell.length_b   1.000
_cell.length_c   1.000
_cell.angle_alpha   90.00
_cell.angle_beta   90.00
_cell.angle_gamma   90.00
#
_symmetry.space_group_name_H-M   'P 1'
#
loop_
_entity.id
_entity.type
_entity.pdbx_description
1 polymer ?
#
loop_
_entity_poly.entity_id
_entity_poly.type
_entity_poly.pdbx_seq_one_letter_code
_entity_poly.pdbx_strand_id
1 'polypeptide(L)'
;MWQRIRLLQTLASQKAAATAAAGAASSSPSAAAAAPPSVAADNERSFLRNLIPMRVYSSGPPSIYLRHAFLNQDRLIRRFLGALETVPLPSLPRMLLAEGFQRMLEGDVPQRELRELFEDAEVECRKMLLHMDVSKGGHRRYHDSHADPRDQETWHAVRHDPLRRLLAHELRAACSHYARLMAVSSSPYVPAAVIVRTIIASDVRTDNFLVKMTLAFERHPRNVETGERVGEAMPPVVEELMKELLLLERDAFGCFRFDPRGDNHHLVHSLKLADMTKTPRSFSIMRDPLMKRYGNYRVECEEVHKGRWNQYKVHCGPEDHRIDPALPLFESVVATDPITGGALNMLVHYDEPICLRHKHSSREEKGNFGHTEVFELAMDVTNRTFWERYFLDR
;
A
#
# COMPACT_ATOMS: atom_id res chain seq x y z
N MET A 1 12.84 -10.14 -22.93
CA MET A 1 12.38 -9.16 -21.93
C MET A 1 13.19 -9.28 -20.63
N TRP A 2 13.02 -10.34 -19.81
CA TRP A 2 13.77 -10.49 -18.54
C TRP A 2 15.30 -10.51 -18.68
N GLN A 3 15.86 -11.04 -19.77
CA GLN A 3 17.29 -10.92 -20.05
C GLN A 3 17.74 -9.47 -20.27
N ARG A 4 16.88 -8.62 -20.87
CA ARG A 4 17.16 -7.18 -21.05
C ARG A 4 16.98 -6.40 -19.76
N ILE A 5 15.98 -6.74 -18.94
CA ILE A 5 15.80 -6.16 -17.59
C ILE A 5 17.00 -6.52 -16.71
N ARG A 6 17.44 -7.78 -16.73
CA ARG A 6 18.69 -8.20 -16.06
C ARG A 6 19.90 -7.48 -16.62
N LEU A 7 19.96 -7.25 -17.93
CA LEU A 7 21.04 -6.49 -18.55
C LEU A 7 21.04 -5.03 -18.06
N LEU A 8 19.89 -4.38 -17.97
CA LEU A 8 19.73 -3.05 -17.36
C LEU A 8 20.13 -3.04 -15.87
N GLN A 9 19.73 -4.07 -15.10
CA GLN A 9 20.16 -4.24 -13.70
C GLN A 9 21.69 -4.42 -13.58
N THR A 10 22.31 -5.18 -14.48
CA THR A 10 23.77 -5.40 -14.50
C THR A 10 24.55 -4.17 -14.95
N LEU A 11 24.05 -3.44 -15.95
CA LEU A 11 24.67 -2.18 -16.42
C LEU A 11 24.57 -1.10 -15.34
N ALA A 12 23.43 -1.00 -14.66
CA ALA A 12 23.27 -0.15 -13.48
C ALA A 12 24.25 -0.55 -12.36
N SER A 13 24.42 -1.85 -12.11
CA SER A 13 25.40 -2.33 -11.12
C SER A 13 26.86 -2.01 -11.47
N GLN A 14 27.22 -2.04 -12.75
CA GLN A 14 28.56 -1.67 -13.20
C GLN A 14 28.78 -0.15 -13.13
N LYS A 15 27.76 0.65 -13.45
CA LYS A 15 27.79 2.11 -13.30
C LYS A 15 27.91 2.52 -11.83
N ALA A 16 27.17 1.88 -10.93
CA ALA A 16 27.26 2.09 -9.47
C ALA A 16 28.63 1.70 -8.89
N ALA A 17 29.25 0.62 -9.41
CA ALA A 17 30.61 0.24 -9.02
C ALA A 17 31.65 1.28 -9.51
N ALA A 18 31.45 1.84 -10.71
CA ALA A 18 32.31 2.88 -11.25
C ALA A 18 32.17 4.23 -10.51
N THR A 19 30.95 4.62 -10.11
CA THR A 19 30.73 5.85 -9.32
C THR A 19 31.18 5.70 -7.87
N ALA A 20 31.02 4.52 -7.25
CA ALA A 20 31.60 4.23 -5.94
C ALA A 20 33.14 4.24 -5.96
N ALA A 21 33.75 3.71 -7.02
CA ALA A 21 35.21 3.78 -7.22
C ALA A 21 35.70 5.22 -7.44
N ALA A 22 34.90 6.07 -8.11
CA ALA A 22 35.21 7.49 -8.30
C ALA A 22 35.01 8.34 -7.03
N GLY A 23 34.04 7.98 -6.18
CA GLY A 23 33.76 8.66 -4.91
C GLY A 23 34.67 8.26 -3.75
N ALA A 24 35.34 7.11 -3.82
CA ALA A 24 36.26 6.62 -2.79
C ALA A 24 37.60 7.37 -2.73
N ALA A 25 37.85 8.31 -3.64
CA ALA A 25 39.08 9.11 -3.66
C ALA A 25 39.08 10.30 -2.68
N SER A 26 37.96 10.61 -1.99
CA SER A 26 37.96 11.69 -1.00
C SER A 26 36.93 11.48 0.12
N SER A 27 37.38 10.93 1.25
CA SER A 27 37.10 11.41 2.63
C SER A 27 37.25 10.28 3.66
N SER A 28 37.97 10.59 4.74
CA SER A 28 38.20 9.73 5.90
C SER A 28 36.95 9.66 6.81
N PRO A 29 36.71 8.56 7.55
CA PRO A 29 35.48 8.36 8.30
C PRO A 29 35.57 8.94 9.71
N SER A 30 34.51 9.63 10.14
CA SER A 30 34.23 9.88 11.56
C SER A 30 32.96 9.11 11.94
N ALA A 31 33.12 8.20 12.90
CA ALA A 31 32.08 7.28 13.35
C ALA A 31 31.15 7.98 14.36
N ALA A 32 29.85 8.06 14.02
CA ALA A 32 28.77 8.28 14.98
C ALA A 32 27.87 7.05 14.96
N ALA A 33 27.70 6.45 16.14
CA ALA A 33 27.03 5.19 16.38
C ALA A 33 25.57 5.19 15.91
N ALA A 34 25.26 4.31 14.97
CA ALA A 34 23.90 4.00 14.54
C ALA A 34 23.18 3.19 15.63
N ALA A 35 21.98 3.66 16.00
CA ALA A 35 21.03 2.87 16.77
C ALA A 35 20.66 1.59 16.00
N PRO A 36 20.39 0.47 16.70
CA PRO A 36 20.16 -0.81 16.05
C PRO A 36 18.87 -0.79 15.20
N PRO A 37 18.84 -1.54 14.08
CA PRO A 37 17.65 -1.62 13.23
C PRO A 37 16.52 -2.34 13.98
N SER A 38 15.37 -1.70 14.07
CA SER A 38 14.16 -2.29 14.64
C SER A 38 13.66 -3.45 13.75
N VAL A 39 13.99 -4.65 14.19
CA VAL A 39 13.12 -5.85 14.30
C VAL A 39 11.90 -5.91 13.36
N ALA A 40 12.01 -6.74 12.32
CA ALA A 40 10.97 -7.51 11.60
C ALA A 40 11.05 -7.40 10.07
N ALA A 41 12.09 -7.99 9.46
CA ALA A 41 12.07 -8.39 8.05
C ALA A 41 11.20 -9.66 7.88
N ASP A 42 9.95 -9.64 8.36
CA ASP A 42 9.02 -10.76 8.30
C ASP A 42 8.39 -10.83 6.90
N ASN A 43 9.10 -11.37 5.91
CA ASN A 43 8.60 -11.78 4.56
C ASN A 43 7.32 -11.04 4.10
N GLU A 44 7.36 -9.70 4.04
CA GLU A 44 6.24 -8.89 3.56
C GLU A 44 6.04 -9.21 2.08
N ARG A 45 4.78 -9.46 1.66
CA ARG A 45 4.48 -9.83 0.27
C ARG A 45 3.90 -8.68 -0.54
N SER A 46 3.45 -7.62 0.13
CA SER A 46 2.97 -6.36 -0.46
C SER A 46 3.86 -5.88 -1.61
N PHE A 47 3.27 -5.81 -2.79
CA PHE A 47 3.86 -5.19 -3.97
C PHE A 47 3.78 -3.67 -3.87
N LEU A 48 2.69 -3.12 -3.32
CA LEU A 48 2.47 -1.67 -3.24
C LEU A 48 3.53 -0.94 -2.42
N ARG A 49 4.19 -1.59 -1.46
CA ARG A 49 5.36 -1.02 -0.76
C ARG A 49 6.51 -0.60 -1.68
N ASN A 50 6.59 -1.23 -2.86
CA ASN A 50 7.63 -0.96 -3.85
C ASN A 50 7.18 0.07 -4.89
N LEU A 51 5.90 0.47 -4.87
CA LEU A 51 5.41 1.56 -5.68
C LEU A 51 6.13 2.84 -5.26
N ILE A 52 6.54 3.63 -6.24
CA ILE A 52 7.28 4.86 -5.96
C ILE A 52 6.28 6.01 -5.93
N PRO A 53 5.96 6.59 -4.76
CA PRO A 53 5.12 7.76 -4.68
C PRO A 53 5.98 8.97 -5.06
N MET A 54 6.27 9.13 -6.34
CA MET A 54 7.00 10.31 -6.81
C MET A 54 6.04 11.49 -6.84
N ARG A 55 6.06 12.31 -5.79
CA ARG A 55 5.38 13.59 -5.84
C ARG A 55 6.30 14.60 -6.49
N VAL A 56 5.84 15.14 -7.62
CA VAL A 56 6.61 16.10 -8.39
C VAL A 56 5.85 17.42 -8.48
N TYR A 57 6.49 18.48 -8.00
CA TYR A 57 6.03 19.85 -8.22
C TYR A 57 6.68 20.38 -9.49
N SER A 58 6.06 20.14 -10.65
CA SER A 58 6.53 20.68 -11.92
C SER A 58 5.42 20.76 -12.98
N SER A 59 5.66 21.55 -14.02
CA SER A 59 4.83 21.61 -15.23
C SER A 59 5.23 20.60 -16.30
N GLY A 60 6.22 19.75 -16.04
CA GLY A 60 6.82 18.89 -17.06
C GLY A 60 6.18 17.50 -17.16
N PRO A 61 6.43 16.78 -18.28
CA PRO A 61 5.84 15.49 -18.52
C PRO A 61 6.36 14.42 -17.54
N PRO A 62 5.45 13.66 -16.91
CA PRO A 62 5.73 12.56 -16.00
C PRO A 62 6.78 11.53 -16.42
N SER A 63 6.78 11.17 -17.69
CA SER A 63 7.77 10.27 -18.26
C SER A 63 9.22 10.73 -18.03
N ILE A 64 9.48 12.04 -17.97
CA ILE A 64 10.83 12.59 -17.84
C ILE A 64 11.35 12.50 -16.41
N TYR A 65 10.58 12.95 -15.42
CA TYR A 65 11.05 12.88 -14.04
C TYR A 65 11.10 11.43 -13.54
N LEU A 66 10.17 10.57 -13.95
CA LEU A 66 10.21 9.15 -13.61
C LEU A 66 11.49 8.54 -14.19
N ARG A 67 11.74 8.74 -15.49
CA ARG A 67 12.97 8.26 -16.14
C ARG A 67 14.23 8.78 -15.44
N HIS A 68 14.29 10.07 -15.13
CA HIS A 68 15.44 10.66 -14.41
C HIS A 68 15.65 9.99 -13.05
N ALA A 69 14.60 9.90 -12.24
CA ALA A 69 14.65 9.27 -10.92
C ALA A 69 15.17 7.84 -11.01
N PHE A 70 14.64 7.02 -11.93
CA PHE A 70 15.10 5.64 -12.09
C PHE A 70 16.55 5.52 -12.61
N LEU A 71 16.99 6.37 -13.55
CA LEU A 71 18.33 6.30 -14.13
C LEU A 71 19.43 6.84 -13.20
N ASN A 72 19.08 7.72 -12.27
CA ASN A 72 20.02 8.30 -11.31
C ASN A 72 19.98 7.61 -9.95
N GLN A 73 18.85 7.01 -9.59
CA GLN A 73 18.68 6.22 -8.38
C GLN A 73 18.53 4.74 -8.74
N ASP A 74 19.64 4.07 -9.05
CA ASP A 74 19.68 2.64 -9.44
C ASP A 74 18.96 1.70 -8.46
N ARG A 75 18.84 2.11 -7.19
CA ARG A 75 18.11 1.39 -6.14
C ARG A 75 16.62 1.26 -6.45
N LEU A 76 16.01 2.28 -7.07
CA LEU A 76 14.61 2.26 -7.49
C LEU A 76 14.35 1.18 -8.55
N ILE A 77 15.27 1.04 -9.52
CA ILE A 77 15.20 -0.01 -10.55
C ILE A 77 15.23 -1.38 -9.88
N ARG A 78 16.24 -1.65 -9.04
CA ARG A 78 16.39 -2.95 -8.38
C ARG A 78 15.20 -3.29 -7.52
N ARG A 79 14.64 -2.31 -6.84
CA ARG A 79 13.51 -2.51 -5.95
C ARG A 79 12.21 -2.76 -6.70
N PHE A 80 11.82 -1.86 -7.59
CA PHE A 80 10.55 -1.98 -8.29
C PHE A 80 10.56 -3.11 -9.33
N LEU A 81 11.57 -3.18 -10.20
CA LEU A 81 11.68 -4.26 -11.19
C LEU A 81 12.02 -5.59 -10.53
N GLY A 82 12.81 -5.59 -9.46
CA GLY A 82 13.07 -6.80 -8.66
C GLY A 82 11.80 -7.32 -7.99
N ALA A 83 10.93 -6.44 -7.48
CA ALA A 83 9.63 -6.82 -6.96
C ALA A 83 8.72 -7.39 -8.06
N LEU A 84 8.72 -6.82 -9.27
CA LEU A 84 8.00 -7.40 -10.41
C LEU A 84 8.49 -8.82 -10.77
N GLU A 85 9.77 -9.14 -10.55
CA GLU A 85 10.32 -10.48 -10.78
C GLU A 85 9.93 -11.48 -9.69
N THR A 86 10.05 -11.06 -8.44
CA THR A 86 10.05 -11.94 -7.25
C THR A 86 8.67 -12.09 -6.61
N VAL A 87 7.86 -11.04 -6.61
CA VAL A 87 6.49 -11.09 -6.10
C VAL A 87 5.65 -11.91 -7.08
N PRO A 88 4.82 -12.85 -6.60
CA PRO A 88 4.25 -13.85 -7.47
C PRO A 88 2.92 -13.32 -8.06
N LEU A 89 3.09 -12.26 -8.86
CA LEU A 89 2.08 -11.43 -9.50
C LEU A 89 1.55 -12.09 -10.79
N PRO A 90 0.33 -11.73 -11.21
CA PRO A 90 -0.25 -12.11 -12.50
C PRO A 90 0.67 -11.90 -13.69
N SER A 91 0.97 -12.95 -14.46
CA SER A 91 1.99 -12.96 -15.52
C SER A 91 1.82 -11.84 -16.56
N LEU A 92 0.68 -11.81 -17.25
CA LEU A 92 0.45 -10.89 -18.36
C LEU A 92 0.40 -9.42 -17.92
N PRO A 93 -0.43 -9.00 -16.94
CA PRO A 93 -0.45 -7.59 -16.54
C PRO A 93 0.91 -7.12 -16.02
N ARG A 94 1.64 -7.98 -15.31
CA ARG A 94 3.00 -7.72 -14.84
C ARG A 94 3.98 -7.52 -15.99
N MET A 95 3.87 -8.31 -17.06
CA MET A 95 4.71 -8.16 -18.25
C MET A 95 4.42 -6.84 -18.98
N LEU A 96 3.14 -6.47 -19.13
CA LEU A 96 2.76 -5.20 -19.75
C LEU A 96 3.25 -4.00 -18.93
N LEU A 97 3.12 -4.07 -17.60
CA LEU A 97 3.67 -3.06 -16.69
C LEU A 97 5.20 -2.96 -16.85
N ALA A 98 5.91 -4.10 -16.81
CA ALA A 98 7.36 -4.14 -17.00
C ALA A 98 7.80 -3.58 -18.35
N GLU A 99 7.05 -3.86 -19.42
CA GLU A 99 7.31 -3.32 -20.75
C GLU A 99 7.15 -1.79 -20.79
N GLY A 100 6.09 -1.25 -20.19
CA GLY A 100 5.90 0.19 -20.08
C GLY A 100 7.06 0.88 -19.36
N PHE A 101 7.57 0.27 -18.28
CA PHE A 101 8.78 0.76 -17.60
C PHE A 101 10.03 0.66 -18.47
N GLN A 102 10.23 -0.45 -19.17
CA GLN A 102 11.39 -0.61 -20.06
C GLN A 102 11.40 0.47 -21.15
N ARG A 103 10.27 0.70 -21.82
CA ARG A 103 10.13 1.72 -22.86
C ARG A 103 10.31 3.14 -22.31
N MET A 104 9.80 3.39 -21.10
CA MET A 104 10.02 4.67 -20.40
C MET A 104 11.51 4.92 -20.13
N LEU A 105 12.27 3.88 -19.73
CA LEU A 105 13.70 4.00 -19.45
C LEU A 105 14.53 4.21 -20.73
N GLU A 106 14.17 3.51 -21.81
CA GLU A 106 14.75 3.71 -23.15
C GLU A 106 14.59 5.18 -23.57
N GLY A 107 13.37 5.73 -23.42
CA GLY A 107 13.09 7.15 -23.66
C GLY A 107 12.69 7.49 -25.09
N ASP A 108 12.50 6.47 -25.94
CA ASP A 108 12.19 6.61 -27.37
C ASP A 108 10.68 6.67 -27.65
N VAL A 109 9.86 6.46 -26.62
CA VAL A 109 8.40 6.25 -26.73
C VAL A 109 7.66 7.44 -26.11
N PRO A 110 6.67 8.03 -26.79
CA PRO A 110 5.93 9.16 -26.26
C PRO A 110 5.09 8.76 -25.04
N GLN A 111 4.89 9.70 -24.11
CA GLN A 111 4.14 9.47 -22.86
C GLN A 111 2.74 8.88 -23.08
N ARG A 112 2.08 9.26 -24.18
CA ARG A 112 0.75 8.73 -24.52
C ARG A 112 0.79 7.21 -24.71
N GLU A 113 1.77 6.70 -25.44
CA GLU A 113 1.93 5.26 -25.68
C GLU A 113 2.32 4.52 -24.38
N LEU A 114 3.16 5.14 -23.54
CA LEU A 114 3.47 4.60 -22.21
C LEU A 114 2.20 4.48 -21.35
N ARG A 115 1.34 5.50 -21.39
CA ARG A 115 0.05 5.48 -20.70
C ARG A 115 -0.85 4.36 -21.22
N GLU A 116 -0.96 4.18 -22.52
CA GLU A 116 -1.78 3.13 -23.14
C GLU A 116 -1.32 1.73 -22.69
N LEU A 117 -0.02 1.48 -22.57
CA LEU A 117 0.51 0.22 -22.02
C LEU A 117 0.11 -0.03 -20.56
N PHE A 118 0.14 1.01 -19.72
CA PHE A 118 -0.29 0.89 -18.32
C PHE A 118 -1.81 0.73 -18.19
N GLU A 119 -2.59 1.35 -19.06
CA GLU A 119 -4.05 1.17 -19.14
C GLU A 119 -4.39 -0.25 -19.61
N ASP A 120 -3.70 -0.78 -20.61
CA ASP A 120 -3.86 -2.18 -21.04
C ASP A 120 -3.52 -3.17 -19.91
N ALA A 121 -2.46 -2.91 -19.15
CA ALA A 121 -2.11 -3.71 -17.98
C ALA A 121 -3.20 -3.66 -16.89
N GLU A 122 -3.81 -2.49 -16.65
CA GLU A 122 -4.94 -2.32 -15.72
C GLU A 122 -6.16 -3.12 -16.17
N VAL A 123 -6.51 -3.04 -17.45
CA VAL A 123 -7.62 -3.78 -18.06
C VAL A 123 -7.43 -5.29 -17.93
N GLU A 124 -6.21 -5.80 -18.17
CA GLU A 124 -5.92 -7.22 -18.02
C GLU A 124 -5.99 -7.67 -16.55
N CYS A 125 -5.54 -6.85 -15.59
CA CYS A 125 -5.75 -7.13 -14.17
C CYS A 125 -7.25 -7.23 -13.85
N ARG A 126 -8.04 -6.27 -14.34
CA ARG A 126 -9.47 -6.21 -14.10
C ARG A 126 -10.20 -7.43 -14.67
N LYS A 127 -9.88 -7.85 -15.90
CA LYS A 127 -10.44 -9.07 -16.50
C LYS A 127 -10.16 -10.29 -15.64
N MET A 128 -8.93 -10.42 -15.14
CA MET A 128 -8.55 -11.54 -14.30
C MET A 128 -9.25 -11.53 -12.92
N LEU A 129 -9.36 -10.37 -12.26
CA LEU A 129 -10.08 -10.22 -11.00
C LEU A 129 -11.59 -10.53 -11.10
N LEU A 130 -12.18 -10.18 -12.26
CA LEU A 130 -13.57 -10.45 -12.59
C LEU A 130 -13.78 -11.87 -13.19
N HIS A 131 -12.71 -12.64 -13.34
CA HIS A 131 -12.72 -13.95 -14.01
C HIS A 131 -13.36 -13.91 -15.40
N MET A 132 -13.17 -12.80 -16.11
CA MET A 132 -13.56 -12.63 -17.50
C MET A 132 -12.56 -13.36 -18.39
N ASP A 133 -12.95 -14.55 -18.82
CA ASP A 133 -12.16 -15.36 -19.74
C ASP A 133 -12.61 -15.13 -21.19
N VAL A 134 -12.52 -13.90 -21.67
CA VAL A 134 -12.88 -13.56 -23.06
C VAL A 134 -11.77 -12.70 -23.65
N SER A 135 -11.06 -13.27 -24.63
CA SER A 135 -10.07 -12.54 -25.42
C SER A 135 -10.76 -11.55 -26.37
N LYS A 136 -9.99 -10.62 -26.96
CA LYS A 136 -10.52 -9.69 -27.99
C LYS A 136 -11.18 -10.43 -29.18
N GLY A 137 -10.84 -11.70 -29.42
CA GLY A 137 -11.43 -12.56 -30.44
C GLY A 137 -12.58 -13.45 -29.96
N GLY A 138 -13.07 -13.29 -28.73
CA GLY A 138 -14.18 -14.08 -28.19
C GLY A 138 -13.80 -15.48 -27.65
N HIS A 139 -12.52 -15.84 -27.67
CA HIS A 139 -12.03 -17.13 -27.15
C HIS A 139 -11.82 -17.11 -25.63
N ARG A 140 -12.05 -18.27 -25.00
CA ARG A 140 -11.77 -18.51 -23.58
C ARG A 140 -10.29 -18.80 -23.37
N ARG A 141 -9.51 -17.74 -23.18
CA ARG A 141 -8.05 -17.74 -23.08
C ARG A 141 -7.51 -18.72 -22.04
N TYR A 142 -8.14 -18.85 -20.87
CA TYR A 142 -7.66 -19.68 -19.76
C TYR A 142 -8.30 -21.08 -19.74
N HIS A 143 -9.35 -21.32 -20.52
CA HIS A 143 -9.94 -22.65 -20.71
C HIS A 143 -9.54 -23.32 -22.02
N ASP A 144 -8.73 -22.66 -22.86
CA ASP A 144 -8.25 -23.23 -24.11
C ASP A 144 -7.20 -24.31 -23.85
N SER A 145 -7.29 -25.42 -24.58
CA SER A 145 -6.36 -26.57 -24.39
C SER A 145 -4.92 -26.25 -24.81
N HIS A 146 -4.73 -25.17 -25.56
CA HIS A 146 -3.43 -24.67 -26.03
C HIS A 146 -2.88 -23.49 -25.21
N ALA A 147 -3.59 -23.04 -24.17
CA ALA A 147 -3.10 -21.95 -23.33
C ALA A 147 -1.87 -22.40 -22.53
N ASP A 148 -0.97 -21.45 -22.21
CA ASP A 148 0.19 -21.74 -21.36
C ASP A 148 -0.30 -22.26 -19.99
N PRO A 149 0.12 -23.47 -19.55
CA PRO A 149 -0.25 -24.02 -18.25
C PRO A 149 0.02 -23.07 -17.09
N ARG A 150 1.06 -22.23 -17.19
CA ARG A 150 1.42 -21.25 -16.16
C ARG A 150 0.41 -20.11 -16.04
N ASP A 151 -0.15 -19.68 -17.16
CA ASP A 151 -1.19 -18.64 -17.19
C ASP A 151 -2.49 -19.17 -16.61
N GLN A 152 -2.83 -20.44 -16.90
CA GLN A 152 -3.98 -21.12 -16.28
C GLN A 152 -3.80 -21.24 -14.76
N GLU A 153 -2.64 -21.71 -14.30
CA GLU A 153 -2.32 -21.83 -12.87
C GLU A 153 -2.42 -20.47 -12.16
N THR A 154 -1.90 -19.42 -12.78
CA THR A 154 -1.96 -18.06 -12.25
C THR A 154 -3.41 -17.56 -12.12
N TRP A 155 -4.23 -17.80 -13.15
CA TRP A 155 -5.65 -17.44 -13.13
C TRP A 155 -6.43 -18.21 -12.04
N HIS A 156 -6.15 -19.51 -11.89
CA HIS A 156 -6.72 -20.33 -10.83
C HIS A 156 -6.28 -19.87 -9.44
N ALA A 157 -5.00 -19.50 -9.28
CA ALA A 157 -4.48 -18.99 -8.01
C ALA A 157 -5.20 -17.72 -7.56
N VAL A 158 -5.45 -16.76 -8.46
CA VAL A 158 -6.20 -15.52 -8.16
C VAL A 158 -7.66 -15.79 -7.78
N ARG A 159 -8.22 -16.92 -8.22
CA ARG A 159 -9.59 -17.34 -7.87
C ARG A 159 -9.70 -17.96 -6.48
N HIS A 160 -8.66 -18.66 -6.03
CA HIS A 160 -8.74 -19.55 -4.85
C HIS A 160 -7.80 -19.18 -3.70
N ASP A 161 -6.73 -18.43 -3.96
CA ASP A 161 -5.78 -17.96 -2.94
C ASP A 161 -6.03 -16.47 -2.65
N PRO A 162 -6.42 -16.09 -1.41
CA PRO A 162 -6.75 -14.70 -1.10
C PRO A 162 -5.52 -13.79 -1.14
N LEU A 163 -4.32 -14.30 -0.88
CA LEU A 163 -3.09 -13.51 -0.99
C LEU A 163 -2.78 -13.19 -2.45
N ARG A 164 -2.96 -14.16 -3.36
CA ARG A 164 -2.80 -13.92 -4.80
C ARG A 164 -3.84 -12.97 -5.34
N ARG A 165 -5.06 -13.06 -4.82
CA ARG A 165 -6.13 -12.13 -5.16
C ARG A 165 -5.86 -10.71 -4.66
N LEU A 166 -5.31 -10.55 -3.46
CA LEU A 166 -4.88 -9.25 -2.95
C LEU A 166 -3.76 -8.66 -3.81
N LEU A 167 -2.73 -9.45 -4.13
CA LEU A 167 -1.64 -9.02 -5.02
C LEU A 167 -2.13 -8.62 -6.43
N ALA A 168 -3.20 -9.24 -6.94
CA ALA A 168 -3.82 -8.83 -8.19
C ALA A 168 -4.50 -7.45 -8.09
N HIS A 169 -5.13 -7.12 -6.96
CA HIS A 169 -5.65 -5.77 -6.69
C HIS A 169 -4.52 -4.75 -6.54
N GLU A 170 -3.42 -5.10 -5.86
CA GLU A 170 -2.23 -4.25 -5.73
C GLU A 170 -1.59 -3.95 -7.10
N LEU A 171 -1.44 -4.97 -7.95
CA LEU A 171 -0.94 -4.78 -9.31
C LEU A 171 -1.86 -3.89 -10.12
N ARG A 172 -3.18 -4.08 -10.03
CA ARG A 172 -4.15 -3.20 -10.68
C ARG A 172 -4.02 -1.75 -10.20
N ALA A 173 -3.84 -1.55 -8.89
CA ALA A 173 -3.61 -0.24 -8.32
C ALA A 173 -2.32 0.40 -8.85
N ALA A 174 -1.23 -0.36 -8.95
CA ALA A 174 0.03 0.11 -9.52
C ALA A 174 -0.09 0.48 -11.01
N CYS A 175 -0.71 -0.38 -11.84
CA CYS A 175 -0.97 -0.08 -13.25
C CYS A 175 -1.81 1.19 -13.40
N SER A 176 -2.89 1.31 -12.62
CA SER A 176 -3.74 2.50 -12.59
C SER A 176 -2.98 3.74 -12.16
N HIS A 177 -2.14 3.63 -11.13
CA HIS A 177 -1.32 4.72 -10.63
C HIS A 177 -0.41 5.29 -11.72
N TYR A 178 0.38 4.44 -12.38
CA TYR A 178 1.28 4.88 -13.43
C TYR A 178 0.54 5.36 -14.69
N ALA A 179 -0.60 4.76 -15.04
CA ALA A 179 -1.46 5.28 -16.11
C ALA A 179 -1.96 6.72 -15.81
N ARG A 180 -2.40 6.99 -14.58
CA ARG A 180 -2.86 8.32 -14.15
C ARG A 180 -1.71 9.31 -14.00
N LEU A 181 -0.55 8.86 -13.55
CA LEU A 181 0.66 9.67 -13.57
C LEU A 181 0.98 10.12 -14.99
N MET A 182 0.87 9.25 -15.99
CA MET A 182 1.13 9.61 -17.39
C MET A 182 0.00 10.43 -18.07
N ALA A 183 -1.03 10.85 -17.34
CA ALA A 183 -2.09 11.69 -17.89
C ALA A 183 -1.60 13.12 -18.17
N VAL A 184 -2.20 13.77 -19.18
CA VAL A 184 -1.96 15.18 -19.47
C VAL A 184 -2.74 16.02 -18.46
N SER A 185 -2.08 16.38 -17.36
CA SER A 185 -2.64 17.19 -16.27
C SER A 185 -1.54 18.03 -15.61
N SER A 186 -1.92 19.15 -15.00
CA SER A 186 -1.01 19.97 -14.18
C SER A 186 -0.68 19.34 -12.83
N SER A 187 -1.47 18.36 -12.38
CA SER A 187 -1.29 17.68 -11.09
C SER A 187 -1.62 16.18 -11.18
N PRO A 188 -0.91 15.40 -12.02
CA PRO A 188 -1.26 14.01 -12.32
C PRO A 188 -1.10 13.07 -11.11
N TYR A 189 -0.34 13.47 -10.09
CA TYR A 189 -0.21 12.73 -8.83
C TYR A 189 -1.53 12.69 -8.02
N VAL A 190 -2.37 13.73 -8.09
CA VAL A 190 -3.66 13.77 -7.38
C VAL A 190 -4.61 12.66 -7.86
N PRO A 191 -4.94 12.56 -9.16
CA PRO A 191 -5.78 11.47 -9.64
C PRO A 191 -5.09 10.10 -9.50
N ALA A 192 -3.76 10.01 -9.54
CA ALA A 192 -3.02 8.78 -9.28
C ALA A 192 -3.15 8.29 -7.83
N ALA A 193 -3.10 9.20 -6.86
CA ALA A 193 -3.34 8.90 -5.44
C ALA A 193 -4.81 8.55 -5.19
N VAL A 194 -5.75 9.29 -5.81
CA VAL A 194 -7.19 9.02 -5.70
C VAL A 194 -7.53 7.63 -6.23
N ILE A 195 -6.99 7.21 -7.37
CA ILE A 195 -7.34 5.89 -7.94
C ILE A 195 -6.83 4.73 -7.09
N VAL A 196 -5.60 4.83 -6.54
CA VAL A 196 -5.07 3.82 -5.61
C VAL A 196 -5.95 3.75 -4.38
N ARG A 197 -6.30 4.90 -3.79
CA ARG A 197 -7.26 4.98 -2.68
C ARG A 197 -8.58 4.31 -3.05
N THR A 198 -9.15 4.59 -4.21
CA THR A 198 -10.44 4.01 -4.62
C THR A 198 -10.35 2.49 -4.74
N ILE A 199 -9.31 1.94 -5.36
CA ILE A 199 -9.14 0.49 -5.51
C ILE A 199 -9.04 -0.17 -4.12
N ILE A 200 -8.27 0.44 -3.23
CA ILE A 200 -8.07 -0.06 -1.87
C ILE A 200 -9.35 0.08 -1.02
N ALA A 201 -10.00 1.25 -1.03
CA ALA A 201 -11.15 1.55 -0.16
C ALA A 201 -12.48 1.00 -0.68
N SER A 202 -12.63 0.80 -1.99
CA SER A 202 -13.86 0.32 -2.63
C SER A 202 -13.69 -1.10 -3.15
N ASP A 203 -12.73 -1.35 -4.03
CA ASP A 203 -12.69 -2.61 -4.79
C ASP A 203 -12.21 -3.79 -3.93
N VAL A 204 -11.16 -3.60 -3.12
CA VAL A 204 -10.73 -4.61 -2.13
C VAL A 204 -11.82 -4.83 -1.07
N ARG A 205 -12.48 -3.76 -0.63
CA ARG A 205 -13.56 -3.81 0.36
C ARG A 205 -14.81 -4.55 -0.13
N THR A 206 -15.11 -4.50 -1.42
CA THR A 206 -16.29 -5.12 -2.02
C THR A 206 -15.99 -6.49 -2.62
N ASP A 207 -14.73 -6.94 -2.58
CA ASP A 207 -14.35 -8.25 -3.06
C ASP A 207 -14.90 -9.35 -2.15
N ASN A 208 -15.88 -10.09 -2.65
CA ASN A 208 -16.59 -11.12 -1.89
C ASN A 208 -15.68 -12.18 -1.25
N PHE A 209 -14.54 -12.50 -1.88
CA PHE A 209 -13.65 -13.52 -1.33
C PHE A 209 -12.82 -12.97 -0.17
N LEU A 210 -12.24 -11.78 -0.36
CA LEU A 210 -11.47 -11.09 0.70
C LEU A 210 -12.37 -10.74 1.90
N VAL A 211 -13.58 -10.23 1.63
CA VAL A 211 -14.57 -9.91 2.68
C VAL A 211 -14.90 -11.14 3.52
N LYS A 212 -15.12 -12.31 2.90
CA LYS A 212 -15.40 -13.54 3.66
C LYS A 212 -14.27 -13.92 4.60
N MET A 213 -13.02 -13.74 4.20
CA MET A 213 -11.86 -14.02 5.05
C MET A 213 -11.75 -13.00 6.18
N THR A 214 -11.98 -11.70 5.91
CA THR A 214 -11.99 -10.66 6.95
C THR A 214 -13.11 -10.89 7.96
N LEU A 215 -14.30 -11.30 7.52
CA LEU A 215 -15.40 -11.68 8.41
C LEU A 215 -15.08 -12.94 9.23
N ALA A 216 -14.33 -13.89 8.68
CA ALA A 216 -13.85 -15.06 9.43
C ALA A 216 -12.89 -14.64 10.54
N PHE A 217 -12.00 -13.69 10.27
CA PHE A 217 -11.15 -13.07 11.30
C PHE A 217 -11.98 -12.36 12.37
N GLU A 218 -12.95 -11.54 11.97
CA GLU A 218 -13.82 -10.78 12.88
C GLU A 218 -14.56 -11.71 13.86
N ARG A 219 -15.17 -12.78 13.34
CA ARG A 219 -15.99 -13.72 14.10
C ARG A 219 -15.20 -14.65 15.00
N HIS A 220 -13.89 -14.72 14.85
CA HIS A 220 -13.05 -15.61 15.63
C HIS A 220 -13.15 -15.28 17.13
N PRO A 221 -13.36 -16.28 18.02
CA PRO A 221 -13.54 -16.02 19.45
C PRO A 221 -12.29 -15.37 20.08
N ARG A 222 -12.51 -14.34 20.90
CA ARG A 222 -11.45 -13.61 21.61
C ARG A 222 -11.86 -13.36 23.05
N ASN A 223 -10.86 -13.33 23.93
CA ASN A 223 -11.02 -12.80 25.27
C ASN A 223 -11.25 -11.29 25.19
N VAL A 224 -12.32 -10.80 25.82
CA VAL A 224 -12.72 -9.39 25.77
C VAL A 224 -11.68 -8.48 26.42
N GLU A 225 -11.03 -8.94 27.48
CA GLU A 225 -10.06 -8.16 28.24
C GLU A 225 -8.71 -8.12 27.52
N THR A 226 -8.16 -9.29 27.18
CA THR A 226 -6.80 -9.38 26.64
C THR A 226 -6.74 -9.21 25.11
N GLY A 227 -7.81 -9.55 24.40
CA GLY A 227 -7.84 -9.67 22.94
C GLY A 227 -7.22 -10.97 22.42
N GLU A 228 -6.77 -11.86 23.29
CA GLU A 228 -6.19 -13.14 22.90
C GLU A 228 -7.24 -14.05 22.29
N ARG A 229 -6.85 -14.80 21.26
CA ARG A 229 -7.73 -15.72 20.54
C ARG A 229 -8.01 -16.94 21.43
N VAL A 230 -9.26 -17.40 21.42
CA VAL A 230 -9.73 -18.50 22.27
C VAL A 230 -10.21 -19.66 21.39
N GLY A 231 -9.81 -20.88 21.74
CA GLY A 231 -10.24 -22.10 21.06
C GLY A 231 -9.25 -22.56 20.00
N GLU A 232 -9.77 -23.01 18.87
CA GLU A 232 -8.95 -23.51 17.76
C GLU A 232 -8.06 -22.41 17.18
N ALA A 233 -6.88 -22.80 16.70
CA ALA A 233 -5.98 -21.88 16.03
C ALA A 233 -6.64 -21.29 14.78
N MET A 234 -6.45 -19.99 14.57
CA MET A 234 -6.92 -19.32 13.37
C MET A 234 -6.28 -19.95 12.11
N PRO A 235 -7.02 -20.14 11.01
CA PRO A 235 -6.42 -20.61 9.77
C PRO A 235 -5.28 -19.69 9.32
N PRO A 236 -4.10 -20.23 8.96
CA PRO A 236 -2.92 -19.43 8.67
C PRO A 236 -3.14 -18.50 7.47
N VAL A 237 -3.96 -18.93 6.51
CA VAL A 237 -4.34 -18.13 5.34
C VAL A 237 -5.08 -16.84 5.74
N VAL A 238 -5.94 -16.91 6.76
CA VAL A 238 -6.68 -15.75 7.26
C VAL A 238 -5.73 -14.81 8.00
N GLU A 239 -4.86 -15.35 8.84
CA GLU A 239 -3.88 -14.56 9.58
C GLU A 239 -2.90 -13.82 8.66
N GLU A 240 -2.33 -14.51 7.67
CA GLU A 240 -1.44 -13.91 6.68
C GLU A 240 -2.17 -12.86 5.82
N LEU A 241 -3.43 -13.12 5.43
CA LEU A 241 -4.20 -12.13 4.69
C LEU A 241 -4.42 -10.85 5.52
N MET A 242 -4.79 -11.02 6.78
CA MET A 242 -5.03 -9.89 7.67
C MET A 242 -3.75 -9.10 7.92
N LYS A 243 -2.60 -9.77 8.08
CA LYS A 243 -1.28 -9.13 8.11
C LYS A 243 -1.06 -8.27 6.86
N GLU A 244 -1.18 -8.86 5.66
CA GLU A 244 -0.90 -8.13 4.42
C GLU A 244 -1.89 -6.99 4.17
N LEU A 245 -3.16 -7.12 4.56
CA LEU A 245 -4.14 -6.02 4.49
C LEU A 245 -3.78 -4.87 5.46
N LEU A 246 -3.29 -5.18 6.66
CA LEU A 246 -2.83 -4.16 7.62
C LEU A 246 -1.61 -3.40 7.08
N LEU A 247 -0.66 -4.12 6.46
CA LEU A 247 0.53 -3.54 5.84
C LEU A 247 0.18 -2.72 4.60
N LEU A 248 -0.78 -3.18 3.79
CA LEU A 248 -1.28 -2.45 2.65
C LEU A 248 -1.88 -1.09 3.06
N GLU A 249 -2.70 -1.06 4.11
CA GLU A 249 -3.27 0.19 4.61
C GLU A 249 -2.20 1.14 5.17
N ARG A 250 -1.22 0.59 5.91
CA ARG A 250 -0.05 1.32 6.38
C ARG A 250 0.68 1.99 5.22
N ASP A 251 1.11 1.20 4.24
CA ASP A 251 1.91 1.68 3.11
C ASP A 251 1.13 2.67 2.22
N ALA A 252 -0.19 2.49 2.10
CA ALA A 252 -1.04 3.37 1.29
C ALA A 252 -1.35 4.71 1.97
N PHE A 253 -1.79 4.71 3.24
CA PHE A 253 -2.37 5.88 3.91
C PHE A 253 -1.52 6.46 5.04
N GLY A 254 -0.63 5.66 5.60
CA GLY A 254 -0.05 5.74 6.95
C GLY A 254 -0.77 6.56 7.99
N CYS A 255 -0.21 7.71 8.37
CA CYS A 255 -0.76 8.47 9.50
C CYS A 255 -2.20 8.97 9.27
N PHE A 256 -2.68 8.94 8.02
CA PHE A 256 -4.06 9.30 7.64
C PHE A 256 -5.01 8.11 7.51
N ARG A 257 -4.59 6.91 7.92
CA ARG A 257 -5.42 5.68 7.88
C ARG A 257 -6.79 5.85 8.54
N PHE A 258 -6.86 6.56 9.66
CA PHE A 258 -8.10 6.85 10.38
C PHE A 258 -8.77 8.17 9.97
N ASP A 259 -8.57 8.71 8.76
CA ASP A 259 -9.16 10.02 8.40
C ASP A 259 -10.70 10.02 8.42
N PRO A 260 -11.36 10.88 9.26
CA PRO A 260 -12.59 11.62 9.02
C PRO A 260 -13.52 11.24 7.90
N ARG A 261 -12.91 11.54 6.77
CA ARG A 261 -13.53 11.97 5.54
C ARG A 261 -13.32 10.90 4.46
N GLY A 262 -12.56 9.85 4.78
CA GLY A 262 -12.62 8.57 4.10
C GLY A 262 -13.85 7.80 4.57
N ASP A 263 -14.59 7.21 3.64
CA ASP A 263 -15.87 6.57 3.94
C ASP A 263 -15.71 5.40 4.95
N ASN A 264 -16.04 5.65 6.23
CA ASN A 264 -15.94 4.71 7.37
C ASN A 264 -14.53 4.16 7.70
N HIS A 265 -13.56 5.07 7.94
CA HIS A 265 -12.34 4.95 8.78
C HIS A 265 -11.73 3.55 8.90
N HIS A 266 -10.73 3.31 8.05
CA HIS A 266 -10.11 2.02 7.77
C HIS A 266 -9.33 1.45 8.95
N LEU A 267 -9.45 0.14 9.16
CA LEU A 267 -8.47 -0.64 9.92
C LEU A 267 -8.14 -1.96 9.25
N VAL A 268 -9.10 -2.62 8.59
CA VAL A 268 -8.87 -3.58 7.50
C VAL A 268 -10.12 -3.52 6.62
N HIS A 269 -10.22 -2.55 5.71
CA HIS A 269 -11.25 -2.26 4.68
C HIS A 269 -12.72 -2.66 4.93
N SER A 270 -12.98 -3.91 5.31
CA SER A 270 -14.25 -4.46 5.78
C SER A 270 -14.49 -4.33 7.30
N LEU A 271 -13.45 -4.17 8.13
CA LEU A 271 -13.52 -3.87 9.56
C LEU A 271 -13.56 -2.35 9.74
N LYS A 272 -14.76 -1.82 10.02
CA LYS A 272 -14.95 -0.38 10.24
C LYS A 272 -14.60 -0.05 11.68
N LEU A 273 -13.76 0.97 11.88
CA LEU A 273 -13.42 1.45 13.23
C LEU A 273 -14.70 1.79 14.03
N ALA A 274 -15.68 2.43 13.38
CA ALA A 274 -16.97 2.76 13.98
C ALA A 274 -17.79 1.56 14.48
N ASP A 275 -17.55 0.35 13.97
CA ASP A 275 -18.21 -0.87 14.46
C ASP A 275 -17.43 -1.51 15.61
N MET A 276 -16.10 -1.35 15.60
CA MET A 276 -15.19 -1.88 16.60
C MET A 276 -15.24 -1.11 17.92
N THR A 277 -15.64 0.16 17.90
CA THR A 277 -15.72 1.04 19.07
C THR A 277 -17.08 0.98 19.80
N LYS A 278 -18.04 0.16 19.34
CA LYS A 278 -19.40 0.10 19.91
C LYS A 278 -19.55 -0.74 21.17
N THR A 279 -18.81 -1.84 21.27
CA THR A 279 -18.94 -2.79 22.39
C THR A 279 -17.58 -3.29 22.85
N PRO A 280 -17.42 -3.70 24.12
CA PRO A 280 -16.18 -4.33 24.59
C PRO A 280 -15.79 -5.55 23.75
N ARG A 281 -16.77 -6.35 23.33
CA ARG A 281 -16.53 -7.53 22.48
C ARG A 281 -15.99 -7.13 21.10
N SER A 282 -16.59 -6.16 20.43
CA SER A 282 -16.08 -5.66 19.14
C SER A 282 -14.71 -5.03 19.29
N PHE A 283 -14.46 -4.35 20.41
CA PHE A 283 -13.19 -3.70 20.70
C PHE A 283 -12.05 -4.68 20.98
N SER A 284 -12.35 -5.92 21.40
CA SER A 284 -11.33 -6.98 21.57
C SER A 284 -10.52 -7.26 20.30
N ILE A 285 -11.07 -6.96 19.11
CA ILE A 285 -10.37 -7.05 17.83
C ILE A 285 -9.19 -6.07 17.78
N MET A 286 -9.36 -4.83 18.27
CA MET A 286 -8.26 -3.86 18.41
C MET A 286 -7.19 -4.30 19.42
N ARG A 287 -7.48 -5.32 20.23
CA ARG A 287 -6.53 -5.85 21.20
C ARG A 287 -5.82 -7.11 20.69
N ASP A 288 -6.26 -7.68 19.57
CA ASP A 288 -5.70 -8.88 18.95
C ASP A 288 -4.18 -8.71 18.72
N PRO A 289 -3.35 -9.72 19.03
CA PRO A 289 -1.90 -9.65 18.85
C PRO A 289 -1.47 -9.26 17.44
N LEU A 290 -2.19 -9.72 16.40
CA LEU A 290 -1.90 -9.39 15.01
C LEU A 290 -2.15 -7.92 14.72
N MET A 291 -3.28 -7.40 15.22
CA MET A 291 -3.68 -6.01 15.04
C MET A 291 -2.72 -5.07 15.79
N LYS A 292 -2.31 -5.43 17.02
CA LYS A 292 -1.29 -4.68 17.77
C LYS A 292 0.07 -4.67 17.07
N ARG A 293 0.47 -5.79 16.47
CA ARG A 293 1.78 -5.92 15.82
C ARG A 293 1.86 -5.16 14.50
N TYR A 294 0.83 -5.21 13.66
CA TYR A 294 0.88 -4.69 12.28
C TYR A 294 -0.04 -3.49 12.03
N GLY A 295 -0.93 -3.14 12.96
CA GLY A 295 -1.89 -2.06 12.78
C GLY A 295 -1.34 -0.64 13.00
N ASN A 296 -0.16 -0.50 13.60
CA ASN A 296 0.50 0.78 13.89
C ASN A 296 -0.43 1.86 14.50
N TYR A 297 -1.21 1.47 15.52
CA TYR A 297 -2.01 2.40 16.29
C TYR A 297 -1.67 2.30 17.77
N ARG A 298 -1.93 3.38 18.49
CA ARG A 298 -1.83 3.46 19.94
C ARG A 298 -3.22 3.59 20.53
N VAL A 299 -3.43 2.92 21.65
CA VAL A 299 -4.67 2.96 22.41
C VAL A 299 -4.34 3.45 23.81
N GLU A 300 -4.88 4.59 24.18
CA GLU A 300 -4.85 5.09 25.55
C GLU A 300 -6.21 4.81 26.20
N CYS A 301 -6.22 4.45 27.48
CA CYS A 301 -7.42 4.14 28.23
C CYS A 301 -7.41 4.97 29.53
N GLU A 302 -8.47 5.76 29.72
CA GLU A 302 -8.69 6.56 30.91
C GLU A 302 -10.02 6.13 31.55
N GLU A 303 -10.02 5.92 32.86
CA GLU A 303 -11.25 5.62 33.62
C GLU A 303 -12.04 6.91 33.82
N VAL A 304 -13.29 6.94 33.36
CA VAL A 304 -14.15 8.13 33.41
C VAL A 304 -15.47 7.78 34.12
N HIS A 305 -16.14 8.80 34.68
CA HIS A 305 -17.43 8.65 35.35
C HIS A 305 -17.44 7.68 36.54
N LYS A 306 -16.50 7.85 37.49
CA LYS A 306 -16.41 7.08 38.76
C LYS A 306 -16.32 5.55 38.55
N GLY A 307 -15.55 5.09 37.57
CA GLY A 307 -15.34 3.66 37.31
C GLY A 307 -16.51 2.94 36.68
N ARG A 308 -17.33 3.67 35.90
CA ARG A 308 -18.43 3.09 35.11
C ARG A 308 -18.06 2.94 33.65
N TRP A 309 -17.22 3.82 33.12
CA TRP A 309 -16.88 3.88 31.71
C TRP A 309 -15.37 4.02 31.55
N ASN A 310 -14.84 3.38 30.52
CA ASN A 310 -13.47 3.63 30.07
C ASN A 310 -13.55 4.45 28.78
N GLN A 311 -12.91 5.61 28.80
CA GLN A 311 -12.66 6.39 27.60
C GLN A 311 -11.41 5.85 26.92
N TYR A 312 -11.54 5.50 25.65
CA TYR A 312 -10.44 5.07 24.80
C TYR A 312 -10.11 6.17 23.82
N LYS A 313 -8.82 6.46 23.68
CA LYS A 313 -8.29 7.35 22.64
C LYS A 313 -7.42 6.52 21.71
N VAL A 314 -7.77 6.46 20.43
CA VAL A 314 -7.07 5.68 19.40
C VAL A 314 -6.48 6.62 18.37
N HIS A 315 -5.18 6.56 18.14
CA HIS A 315 -4.50 7.36 17.12
C HIS A 315 -3.44 6.53 16.38
N CYS A 316 -3.17 6.88 15.12
CA CYS A 316 -2.08 6.26 14.35
C CYS A 316 -0.72 6.66 14.93
N GLY A 317 0.23 5.72 14.94
CA GLY A 317 1.63 6.03 15.19
C GLY A 317 2.26 6.82 14.03
N PRO A 318 3.44 7.44 14.23
CA PRO A 318 4.23 7.97 13.12
C PRO A 318 4.65 6.83 12.19
N GLU A 319 4.72 7.11 10.89
CA GLU A 319 5.12 6.12 9.88
C GLU A 319 6.26 6.64 9.01
N ASP A 320 7.20 5.76 8.70
CA ASP A 320 8.22 6.00 7.70
C ASP A 320 7.72 5.52 6.34
N HIS A 321 7.35 6.47 5.50
CA HIS A 321 6.89 6.24 4.13
C HIS A 321 8.02 6.07 3.14
N ARG A 322 9.27 6.23 3.58
CA ARG A 322 10.40 6.11 2.70
C ARG A 322 10.45 4.69 2.17
N ILE A 323 10.42 4.61 0.86
CA ILE A 323 10.66 3.35 0.17
C ILE A 323 12.01 2.84 0.65
N ASP A 324 13.07 3.63 0.48
CA ASP A 324 14.43 3.26 0.84
C ASP A 324 15.05 4.33 1.76
N PRO A 325 15.49 3.97 2.98
CA PRO A 325 16.15 4.89 3.91
C PRO A 325 17.43 5.54 3.39
N ALA A 326 17.98 5.04 2.29
CA ALA A 326 19.21 5.55 1.70
C ALA A 326 18.96 6.43 0.45
N LEU A 327 17.70 6.64 0.03
CA LEU A 327 17.32 7.68 -0.94
C LEU A 327 17.23 9.05 -0.25
N PRO A 328 17.51 10.16 -0.93
CA PRO A 328 17.24 11.48 -0.36
C PRO A 328 15.73 11.67 -0.11
N LEU A 329 15.34 12.54 0.82
CA LEU A 329 13.92 12.88 1.05
C LEU A 329 13.31 13.55 -0.20
N PHE A 330 14.07 14.46 -0.79
CA PHE A 330 13.73 15.09 -2.05
C PHE A 330 14.98 15.30 -2.91
N GLU A 331 14.80 15.42 -4.22
CA GLU A 331 15.85 15.82 -5.16
C GLU A 331 15.34 16.88 -6.14
N SER A 332 16.24 17.77 -6.56
CA SER A 332 15.96 18.70 -7.65
C SER A 332 16.46 18.09 -8.97
N VAL A 333 15.54 17.97 -9.92
CA VAL A 333 15.80 17.44 -11.25
C VAL A 333 15.78 18.57 -12.25
N VAL A 334 16.88 18.72 -12.99
CA VAL A 334 16.97 19.65 -14.13
C VAL A 334 16.96 18.81 -15.40
N ALA A 335 15.93 18.98 -16.21
CA ALA A 335 15.77 18.29 -17.49
C ALA A 335 15.48 19.29 -18.61
N THR A 336 15.55 18.84 -19.85
CA THR A 336 15.10 19.62 -21.01
C THR A 336 13.63 19.32 -21.26
N ASP A 337 12.80 20.36 -21.40
CA ASP A 337 11.41 20.22 -21.79
C ASP A 337 11.34 19.74 -23.26
N PRO A 338 10.70 18.60 -23.56
CA PRO A 338 10.63 18.06 -24.91
C PRO A 338 9.71 18.90 -25.82
N ILE A 339 8.86 19.75 -25.25
CA ILE A 339 7.93 20.60 -25.99
C ILE A 339 8.59 21.96 -26.29
N THR A 340 9.15 22.62 -25.27
CA THR A 340 9.69 23.98 -25.41
C THR A 340 11.19 24.03 -25.68
N GLY A 341 11.93 22.93 -25.44
CA GLY A 341 13.39 22.90 -25.49
C GLY A 341 14.07 23.65 -24.32
N GLY A 342 13.29 24.23 -23.41
CA GLY A 342 13.78 24.99 -22.27
C GLY A 342 14.20 24.12 -21.08
N ALA A 343 14.76 24.75 -20.04
CA ALA A 343 15.09 24.06 -18.80
C ALA A 343 13.82 23.82 -17.96
N LEU A 344 13.64 22.58 -17.55
CA LEU A 344 12.56 22.11 -16.68
C LEU A 344 13.16 21.74 -15.33
N ASN A 345 12.87 22.54 -14.31
CA ASN A 345 13.27 22.28 -12.93
C ASN A 345 12.12 21.63 -12.18
N MET A 346 12.40 20.51 -11.54
CA MET A 346 11.40 19.69 -10.86
C MET A 346 11.90 19.36 -9.47
N LEU A 347 10.99 19.36 -8.49
CA LEU A 347 11.28 18.88 -7.14
C LEU A 347 10.54 17.55 -6.94
N VAL A 348 11.29 16.48 -6.71
CA VAL A 348 10.78 15.11 -6.54
C VAL A 348 10.89 14.73 -5.08
N HIS A 349 9.78 14.34 -4.44
CA HIS A 349 9.75 13.83 -3.07
C HIS A 349 9.62 12.29 -3.06
N TYR A 350 10.29 11.65 -2.11
CA TYR A 350 10.35 10.19 -1.94
C TYR A 350 9.81 9.68 -0.59
N ASP A 351 9.35 10.58 0.27
CA ASP A 351 8.99 10.34 1.67
C ASP A 351 7.50 10.56 1.97
N GLU A 352 6.67 10.67 0.94
CA GLU A 352 5.23 10.90 1.10
C GLU A 352 4.41 9.59 0.95
N PRO A 353 3.25 9.47 1.63
CA PRO A 353 2.34 8.34 1.44
C PRO A 353 1.78 8.29 0.02
N ILE A 354 1.49 7.07 -0.47
CA ILE A 354 0.94 6.85 -1.82
C ILE A 354 -0.43 7.52 -1.97
N CYS A 355 -1.29 7.41 -0.95
CA CYS A 355 -2.60 8.03 -0.90
C CYS A 355 -2.53 9.31 -0.07
N LEU A 356 -2.72 10.45 -0.72
CA LEU A 356 -2.85 11.74 -0.03
C LEU A 356 -4.07 11.78 0.88
N ARG A 357 -4.17 12.79 1.73
CA ARG A 357 -5.42 13.07 2.46
C ARG A 357 -6.49 13.59 1.49
N HIS A 358 -7.76 13.20 1.71
CA HIS A 358 -8.85 13.57 0.80
C HIS A 358 -9.22 15.06 0.90
N LYS A 359 -9.16 15.65 2.10
CA LYS A 359 -9.43 17.08 2.37
C LYS A 359 -8.57 17.55 3.54
N HIS A 360 -7.83 18.63 3.35
CA HIS A 360 -7.13 19.34 4.43
C HIS A 360 -7.94 20.58 4.82
N SER A 361 -8.17 20.81 6.11
CA SER A 361 -8.53 22.16 6.58
C SER A 361 -7.26 22.91 6.96
N SER A 362 -7.25 24.23 6.74
CA SER A 362 -6.13 25.11 7.08
C SER A 362 -5.77 25.12 8.57
N ARG A 363 -6.68 24.70 9.46
CA ARG A 363 -6.43 24.53 10.90
C ARG A 363 -5.70 23.22 11.21
N GLU A 364 -6.01 22.14 10.51
CA GLU A 364 -5.34 20.84 10.70
C GLU A 364 -3.91 20.87 10.16
N GLU A 365 -3.70 21.49 8.99
CA GLU A 365 -2.37 21.63 8.36
C GLU A 365 -1.40 22.44 9.23
N LYS A 366 -1.88 23.52 9.85
CA LYS A 366 -1.08 24.36 10.76
C LYS A 366 -0.81 23.71 12.12
N GLY A 367 -1.65 22.76 12.52
CA GLY A 367 -1.58 22.10 13.82
C GLY A 367 -0.86 20.75 13.82
N ASN A 368 -0.55 20.19 12.64
CA ASN A 368 0.02 18.85 12.47
C ASN A 368 -0.72 17.77 13.28
N PHE A 369 -2.05 17.88 13.36
CA PHE A 369 -2.86 16.94 14.13
C PHE A 369 -3.17 15.70 13.27
N GLY A 370 -2.67 14.54 13.70
CA GLY A 370 -3.18 13.24 13.25
C GLY A 370 -4.59 12.99 13.78
N HIS A 371 -5.37 12.12 13.12
CA HIS A 371 -6.71 11.78 13.62
C HIS A 371 -6.61 11.00 14.93
N THR A 372 -7.42 11.41 15.91
CA THR A 372 -7.59 10.70 17.18
C THR A 372 -9.07 10.38 17.33
N GLU A 373 -9.40 9.09 17.36
CA GLU A 373 -10.74 8.62 17.64
C GLU A 373 -10.94 8.49 19.16
N VAL A 374 -12.00 9.10 19.69
CA VAL A 374 -12.33 9.06 21.12
C VAL A 374 -13.71 8.45 21.30
N PHE A 375 -13.81 7.41 22.14
CA PHE A 375 -15.08 6.74 22.43
C PHE A 375 -15.07 6.16 23.84
N GLU A 376 -16.26 5.87 24.37
CA GLU A 376 -16.44 5.35 25.73
C GLU A 376 -17.09 3.97 25.67
N LEU A 377 -16.56 3.02 26.44
CA LEU A 377 -17.15 1.70 26.62
C LEU A 377 -17.49 1.49 28.09
N ALA A 378 -18.66 0.91 28.34
CA ALA A 378 -19.08 0.53 29.69
C ALA A 378 -18.13 -0.52 30.26
N MET A 379 -17.80 -0.37 31.54
CA MET A 379 -17.07 -1.38 32.29
C MET A 379 -18.02 -2.51 32.70
N ASP A 380 -17.66 -3.74 32.41
CA ASP A 380 -18.46 -4.89 32.85
C ASP A 380 -18.14 -5.17 34.33
N VAL A 381 -19.00 -4.68 35.23
CA VAL A 381 -18.79 -4.87 36.68
C VAL A 381 -19.28 -6.26 37.08
N THR A 382 -18.35 -7.22 37.09
CA THR A 382 -18.59 -8.63 37.44
C THR A 382 -19.09 -8.82 38.87
N ASN A 383 -18.79 -7.88 39.77
CA ASN A 383 -19.19 -7.92 41.18
C ASN A 383 -20.56 -7.31 41.49
N ARG A 384 -21.29 -6.78 40.50
CA ARG A 384 -22.63 -6.21 40.71
C ARG A 384 -23.72 -7.25 40.48
N THR A 385 -24.64 -7.35 41.43
CA THR A 385 -25.85 -8.16 41.34
C THR A 385 -26.80 -7.64 40.24
N PHE A 386 -27.71 -8.50 39.77
CA PHE A 386 -28.71 -8.14 38.75
C PHE A 386 -29.44 -6.82 39.06
N TRP A 387 -29.81 -6.61 40.33
CA TRP A 387 -30.53 -5.42 40.77
C TRP A 387 -29.70 -4.14 40.74
N GLU A 388 -28.41 -4.23 41.09
CA GLU A 388 -27.50 -3.09 41.00
C GLU A 388 -27.27 -2.68 39.55
N ARG A 389 -27.21 -3.63 38.61
CA ARG A 389 -27.16 -3.32 37.17
C ARG A 389 -28.46 -2.66 36.69
N TYR A 390 -29.62 -3.22 37.06
CA TYR A 390 -30.92 -2.72 36.60
C TYR A 390 -31.25 -1.29 37.06
N PHE A 391 -30.84 -0.90 38.27
CA PHE A 391 -31.16 0.42 38.85
C PHE A 391 -30.07 1.49 38.66
N LEU A 392 -28.81 1.11 38.43
CA LEU A 392 -27.70 2.08 38.31
C LEU A 392 -27.29 2.38 36.86
N ASP A 393 -27.73 1.56 35.88
CA ASP A 393 -27.45 1.71 34.45
C ASP A 393 -28.61 2.38 33.66
N ARG A 394 -29.71 2.73 34.34
CA ARG A 394 -30.67 3.75 33.87
C ARG A 394 -30.20 5.13 34.30
#